data_AF-A0A9P7B3N1-F1
#
_entry.id   AF-A0A9P7B3N1-F1
#
_cell.length_a   1.000
_cell.length_b   1.000
_cell.length_c   1.000
_cell.angle_alpha   90.00
_cell.angle_beta   90.00
_cell.angle_gamma   90.00
#
_symmetry.space_group_name_H-M   'P 1'
#
loop_
_entity.id
_entity.type
_entity.pdbx_description
1 polymer ?
#
loop_
_entity_poly.entity_id
_entity_poly.type
_entity_poly.pdbx_seq_one_letter_code
_entity_poly.pdbx_strand_id
1 'polypeptide(L)'
;MATARRASSPASRPRTDENVYLFVPNLIGYTRVVLGAAALTYMTTHPKFCTVAYCVSALLDAVDGMAARALGQTSKFGAILDMVTDRCMTSCLLCFLASAYPRFALLFQFLISLDFSSHYIHMYASISSGSSSHKKNTLFIFCAANELFFVALYVLANYDKPLLPSLTVLPSPLLHLILSLPVPAIRVIEHLSWPQVVAAVTCPIMVGKQIINVVQFCKAAKMLTESDQEDRYAAQHAKAR
;
A
#
# COMPACT_ATOMS: atom_id res chain seq x y z
N MET A 1 39.93 -19.69 -46.31
CA MET A 1 39.10 -20.70 -45.62
C MET A 1 39.02 -20.30 -44.15
N ALA A 2 38.07 -19.43 -43.80
CA ALA A 2 37.95 -18.87 -42.45
C ALA A 2 37.06 -19.78 -41.59
N THR A 3 37.66 -20.39 -40.57
CA THR A 3 36.96 -21.22 -39.58
C THR A 3 36.04 -20.35 -38.72
N ALA A 4 34.72 -20.50 -38.94
CA ALA A 4 33.70 -19.91 -38.08
C ALA A 4 33.81 -20.47 -36.66
N ARG A 5 34.17 -19.61 -35.71
CA ARG A 5 34.20 -19.91 -34.28
C ARG A 5 32.75 -20.15 -33.82
N ARG A 6 32.42 -21.41 -33.57
CA ARG A 6 31.12 -21.84 -33.03
C ARG A 6 30.94 -21.15 -31.67
N ALA A 7 29.98 -20.24 -31.55
CA ALA A 7 29.63 -19.61 -30.28
C ALA A 7 29.26 -20.72 -29.28
N SER A 8 30.01 -20.82 -28.18
CA SER A 8 29.72 -21.76 -27.10
C SER A 8 28.34 -21.46 -26.53
N SER A 9 27.45 -22.46 -26.54
CA SER A 9 26.16 -22.39 -25.86
C SER A 9 26.36 -21.93 -24.41
N PRO A 10 25.52 -21.01 -23.89
CA PRO A 10 25.64 -20.57 -22.51
C PRO A 10 25.50 -21.80 -21.60
N ALA A 11 26.49 -22.00 -20.73
CA ALA A 11 26.49 -23.09 -19.76
C ALA A 11 25.16 -23.07 -18.99
N SER A 12 24.42 -24.18 -19.01
CA SER A 12 23.21 -24.34 -18.22
C SER A 12 23.56 -24.13 -16.75
N ARG A 13 23.06 -23.06 -16.13
CA ARG A 13 23.19 -22.84 -14.69
C ARG A 13 22.72 -24.12 -13.96
N PRO A 14 23.44 -24.60 -12.94
CA PRO A 14 22.89 -25.63 -12.07
C PRO A 14 21.57 -25.09 -11.55
N ARG A 15 20.47 -25.85 -11.72
CA ARG A 15 19.21 -25.52 -11.07
C ARG A 15 19.49 -25.61 -9.58
N THR A 16 19.69 -24.48 -8.92
CA THR A 16 19.49 -24.42 -7.48
C THR A 16 18.01 -24.75 -7.29
N ASP A 17 17.69 -25.92 -6.73
CA ASP A 17 16.32 -26.41 -6.48
C ASP A 17 15.57 -25.55 -5.41
N GLU A 18 15.93 -24.28 -5.29
CA GLU A 18 15.30 -23.33 -4.40
C GLU A 18 13.96 -22.92 -4.98
N ASN A 19 12.90 -23.44 -4.38
CA ASN A 19 11.55 -23.06 -4.74
C ASN A 19 11.22 -21.68 -4.19
N VAL A 20 11.35 -20.65 -5.03
CA VAL A 20 11.05 -19.25 -4.70
C VAL A 20 9.64 -19.09 -4.13
N TYR A 21 8.66 -19.89 -4.55
CA TYR A 21 7.29 -19.82 -4.02
C TYR A 21 7.23 -20.15 -2.52
N LEU A 22 8.16 -20.95 -2.00
CA LEU A 22 8.21 -21.39 -0.61
C LEU A 22 9.17 -20.57 0.26
N PHE A 23 9.69 -19.46 -0.26
CA PHE A 23 10.47 -18.53 0.55
C PHE A 23 9.61 -18.02 1.72
N VAL A 24 10.20 -17.92 2.90
CA VAL A 24 9.55 -17.43 4.12
C VAL A 24 8.79 -16.11 3.90
N PRO A 25 9.36 -15.06 3.24
CA PRO A 25 8.61 -13.86 2.93
C PRO A 25 7.37 -14.10 2.05
N ASN A 26 7.42 -15.04 1.10
CA ASN A 26 6.28 -15.33 0.24
C ASN A 26 5.17 -16.10 0.98
N LEU A 27 5.53 -16.98 1.93
CA LEU A 27 4.55 -17.63 2.81
C LEU A 27 3.83 -16.63 3.71
N ILE A 28 4.56 -15.61 4.21
CA ILE A 28 3.95 -14.48 4.94
C ILE A 28 3.03 -13.71 3.99
N GLY A 29 3.46 -13.43 2.75
CA GLY A 29 2.63 -12.82 1.70
C GLY A 29 1.33 -13.58 1.44
N TYR A 30 1.36 -14.91 1.34
CA TYR A 30 0.14 -15.71 1.18
C TYR A 30 -0.76 -15.65 2.42
N THR A 31 -0.17 -15.61 3.61
CA THR A 31 -0.92 -15.42 4.85
C THR A 31 -1.63 -14.06 4.87
N ARG A 32 -0.98 -12.99 4.38
CA ARG A 32 -1.61 -11.67 4.17
C ARG A 32 -2.79 -11.75 3.24
N VAL A 33 -2.66 -12.43 2.09
CA VAL A 33 -3.77 -12.60 1.13
C VAL A 33 -4.97 -13.29 1.80
N VAL A 34 -4.74 -14.36 2.58
CA VAL A 34 -5.81 -15.09 3.28
C VAL A 34 -6.46 -14.23 4.36
N LEU A 35 -5.67 -13.55 5.20
CA LEU A 35 -6.18 -12.65 6.23
C LEU A 35 -6.97 -11.49 5.62
N GLY A 36 -6.47 -10.95 4.52
CA GLY A 36 -7.12 -9.91 3.76
C GLY A 36 -8.46 -10.35 3.20
N ALA A 37 -8.51 -11.51 2.54
CA ALA A 37 -9.76 -12.10 2.05
C ALA A 37 -10.77 -12.38 3.18
N ALA A 38 -10.30 -12.86 4.33
CA ALA A 38 -11.13 -13.01 5.51
C ALA A 38 -11.68 -11.66 5.99
N ALA A 39 -10.85 -10.63 6.10
CA ALA A 39 -11.28 -9.28 6.48
C ALA A 39 -12.38 -8.77 5.54
N LEU A 40 -12.18 -8.88 4.22
CA LEU A 40 -13.16 -8.46 3.21
C LEU A 40 -14.49 -9.23 3.30
N THR A 41 -14.44 -10.53 3.59
CA THR A 41 -15.65 -11.38 3.72
C THR A 41 -16.50 -10.97 4.92
N TYR A 42 -15.86 -10.58 6.03
CA TYR A 42 -16.53 -10.17 7.26
C TYR A 42 -16.73 -8.65 7.36
N MET A 43 -16.49 -7.90 6.28
CA MET A 43 -16.48 -6.45 6.27
C MET A 43 -17.85 -5.83 6.58
N THR A 44 -18.95 -6.47 6.19
CA THR A 44 -20.32 -6.00 6.48
C THR A 44 -20.91 -6.59 7.77
N THR A 45 -20.47 -7.77 8.18
CA THR A 45 -21.09 -8.56 9.26
C THR A 45 -20.40 -8.40 10.62
N HIS A 46 -19.06 -8.32 10.62
CA HIS A 46 -18.27 -8.24 11.85
C HIS A 46 -17.16 -7.19 11.73
N PRO A 47 -17.50 -5.89 11.84
CA PRO A 47 -16.56 -4.81 11.53
C PRO A 47 -15.36 -4.74 12.49
N LYS A 48 -15.51 -5.20 13.75
CA LYS A 48 -14.37 -5.36 14.68
C LYS A 48 -13.34 -6.36 14.17
N PHE A 49 -13.81 -7.53 13.77
CA PHE A 49 -12.94 -8.60 13.27
C PHE A 49 -12.28 -8.15 11.96
N CYS A 50 -13.05 -7.55 11.05
CA CYS A 50 -12.53 -6.99 9.80
C CYS A 50 -11.39 -5.99 10.06
N THR A 51 -11.59 -5.00 10.94
CA THR A 51 -10.54 -4.02 11.26
C THR A 51 -9.28 -4.68 11.81
N VAL A 52 -9.41 -5.61 12.76
CA VAL A 52 -8.24 -6.30 13.33
C VAL A 52 -7.53 -7.15 12.28
N ALA A 53 -8.26 -7.97 11.52
CA ALA A 53 -7.69 -8.82 10.48
C ALA A 53 -6.99 -7.99 9.38
N TYR A 54 -7.61 -6.88 8.95
CA TYR A 54 -7.02 -5.94 8.00
C TYR A 54 -5.73 -5.32 8.54
N CYS A 55 -5.75 -4.79 9.77
CA CYS A 55 -4.57 -4.19 10.39
C CYS A 55 -3.44 -5.20 10.57
N VAL A 56 -3.74 -6.43 10.98
CA VAL A 56 -2.73 -7.50 11.09
C VAL A 56 -2.14 -7.83 9.72
N SER A 57 -2.99 -7.95 8.68
CA SER A 57 -2.52 -8.16 7.31
C SER A 57 -1.61 -7.02 6.82
N ALA A 58 -1.96 -5.77 7.12
CA ALA A 58 -1.16 -4.60 6.77
C ALA A 58 0.17 -4.54 7.53
N LEU A 59 0.22 -4.98 8.80
CA LEU A 59 1.47 -5.03 9.57
C LEU A 59 2.42 -6.13 9.09
N LEU A 60 1.88 -7.26 8.62
CA LEU A 60 2.67 -8.37 8.08
C LEU A 60 3.46 -7.99 6.82
N ASP A 61 3.06 -6.92 6.10
CA ASP A 61 3.83 -6.32 4.99
C ASP A 61 5.26 -5.96 5.40
N ALA A 62 5.39 -5.21 6.51
CA ALA A 62 6.71 -4.83 7.00
C ALA A 62 7.53 -6.07 7.40
N VAL A 63 6.86 -7.10 7.92
CA VAL A 63 7.48 -8.34 8.41
C VAL A 63 8.02 -9.18 7.25
N ASP A 64 7.29 -9.34 6.15
CA ASP A 64 7.82 -10.10 5.01
C ASP A 64 9.02 -9.41 4.36
N GLY A 65 9.03 -8.08 4.26
CA GLY A 65 10.17 -7.33 3.74
C GLY A 65 11.38 -7.43 4.66
N MET A 66 11.17 -7.44 5.98
CA MET A 66 12.22 -7.67 6.97
C MET A 66 12.77 -9.10 6.86
N ALA A 67 11.90 -10.11 6.77
CA ALA A 67 12.28 -11.52 6.61
C ALA A 67 13.07 -11.74 5.31
N ALA A 68 12.63 -11.14 4.19
CA ALA A 68 13.33 -11.21 2.91
C ALA A 68 14.76 -10.68 3.00
N ARG A 69 14.97 -9.55 3.70
CA ARG A 69 16.31 -8.95 3.89
C ARG A 69 17.17 -9.74 4.87
N ALA A 70 16.59 -10.21 5.97
CA ALA A 70 17.32 -10.95 7.01
C ALA A 70 17.77 -12.34 6.52
N LEU A 71 16.94 -13.01 5.72
CA LEU A 71 17.20 -14.36 5.21
C LEU A 71 17.87 -14.38 3.84
N GLY A 72 18.13 -13.21 3.23
CA GLY A 72 18.66 -13.12 1.86
C GLY A 72 17.71 -13.66 0.78
N GLN A 73 16.41 -13.79 1.08
CA GLN A 73 15.38 -14.37 0.21
C GLN A 73 14.62 -13.31 -0.61
N THR A 74 15.28 -12.20 -0.97
CA THR A 74 14.67 -11.15 -1.80
C THR A 74 14.44 -11.65 -3.22
N SER A 75 13.21 -11.59 -3.71
CA SER A 75 12.85 -12.05 -5.06
C SER A 75 11.97 -11.02 -5.79
N LYS A 76 12.07 -10.99 -7.14
CA LYS A 76 11.17 -10.17 -7.98
C LYS A 76 9.71 -10.59 -7.83
N PHE A 77 9.48 -11.91 -7.72
CA PHE A 77 8.16 -12.47 -7.50
C PHE A 77 7.55 -11.97 -6.18
N GLY A 78 8.30 -12.07 -5.07
CA GLY A 78 7.83 -11.59 -3.77
C GLY A 78 7.55 -10.09 -3.75
N ALA A 79 8.40 -9.29 -4.40
CA ALA A 79 8.18 -7.84 -4.51
C ALA A 79 6.90 -7.48 -5.29
N ILE A 80 6.57 -8.24 -6.35
CA ILE A 80 5.33 -8.03 -7.11
C ILE A 80 4.13 -8.55 -6.31
N LEU A 81 4.25 -9.70 -5.66
CA LEU A 81 3.19 -10.28 -4.82
C LEU A 81 2.80 -9.33 -3.69
N ASP A 82 3.78 -8.76 -3.00
CA ASP A 82 3.60 -7.74 -1.97
C ASP A 82 2.82 -6.53 -2.51
N MET A 83 3.34 -5.90 -3.57
CA MET A 83 2.72 -4.74 -4.20
C MET A 83 1.28 -5.00 -4.62
N VAL A 84 1.01 -6.12 -5.30
CA VAL A 84 -0.33 -6.46 -5.80
C VAL A 84 -1.28 -6.70 -4.63
N THR A 85 -0.84 -7.40 -3.59
CA THR A 85 -1.67 -7.69 -2.40
C THR A 85 -2.13 -6.41 -1.73
N ASP A 86 -1.23 -5.46 -1.51
CA ASP A 86 -1.58 -4.15 -0.95
C ASP A 86 -2.62 -3.42 -1.81
N ARG A 87 -2.38 -3.34 -3.12
CA ARG A 87 -3.28 -2.62 -4.03
C ARG A 87 -4.67 -3.24 -4.06
N CYS A 88 -4.75 -4.57 -4.10
CA CYS A 88 -6.03 -5.28 -4.04
C CYS A 88 -6.77 -5.00 -2.73
N MET A 89 -6.09 -5.08 -1.59
CA MET A 89 -6.69 -4.85 -0.27
C MET A 89 -7.24 -3.43 -0.12
N THR A 90 -6.43 -2.41 -0.42
CA THR A 90 -6.85 -1.01 -0.33
C THR A 90 -8.00 -0.72 -1.29
N SER A 91 -7.97 -1.29 -2.50
CA SER A 91 -9.03 -1.08 -3.50
C SER A 91 -10.35 -1.71 -3.07
N CYS A 92 -10.34 -2.91 -2.50
CA CYS A 92 -11.55 -3.52 -1.96
C CYS A 92 -12.13 -2.71 -0.80
N LEU A 93 -11.29 -2.16 0.08
CA LEU A 93 -11.71 -1.24 1.14
C LEU A 93 -12.34 0.04 0.56
N LEU A 94 -11.72 0.65 -0.45
CA LEU A 94 -12.24 1.84 -1.14
C LEU A 94 -13.56 1.56 -1.87
N CYS A 95 -13.73 0.39 -2.46
CA CYS A 95 -15.00 -0.05 -3.05
C CYS A 95 -16.12 -0.11 -2.01
N PHE A 96 -15.84 -0.67 -0.82
CA PHE A 96 -16.79 -0.65 0.29
C PHE A 96 -17.11 0.79 0.72
N LEU A 97 -16.09 1.64 0.89
CA LEU A 97 -16.28 3.04 1.26
C LEU A 97 -17.10 3.82 0.23
N ALA A 98 -16.96 3.51 -1.06
CA ALA A 98 -17.79 4.09 -2.11
C ALA A 98 -19.28 3.74 -1.96
N SER A 99 -19.58 2.53 -1.46
CA SER A 99 -20.94 2.11 -1.16
C SER A 99 -21.48 2.73 0.15
N ALA A 100 -20.62 2.87 1.17
CA ALA A 100 -20.97 3.44 2.46
C ALA A 100 -21.14 4.97 2.41
N TYR A 101 -20.40 5.65 1.53
CA TYR A 101 -20.45 7.09 1.33
C TYR A 101 -20.73 7.46 -0.14
N PRO A 102 -21.97 7.26 -0.63
CA PRO A 102 -22.30 7.45 -2.05
C PRO A 102 -21.98 8.85 -2.61
N ARG A 103 -22.06 9.89 -1.76
CA ARG A 103 -21.73 11.28 -2.14
C ARG A 103 -20.27 11.45 -2.57
N PHE A 104 -19.38 10.59 -2.08
CA PHE A 104 -17.95 10.60 -2.40
C PHE A 104 -17.53 9.41 -3.28
N ALA A 105 -18.48 8.62 -3.82
CA ALA A 105 -18.19 7.44 -4.62
C ALA A 105 -17.27 7.73 -5.82
N LEU A 106 -17.50 8.84 -6.53
CA LEU A 106 -16.64 9.27 -7.64
C LEU A 106 -15.21 9.57 -7.19
N LEU A 107 -15.04 10.15 -5.99
CA LEU A 107 -13.72 10.40 -5.43
C LEU A 107 -13.01 9.07 -5.16
N PHE A 108 -13.66 8.10 -4.52
CA PHE A 108 -13.04 6.81 -4.26
C PHE A 108 -12.69 6.03 -5.54
N GLN A 109 -13.56 6.07 -6.56
CA GLN A 109 -13.27 5.47 -7.87
C GLN A 109 -12.06 6.11 -8.54
N PHE A 110 -11.95 7.45 -8.46
CA PHE A 110 -10.78 8.17 -8.93
C PHE A 110 -9.51 7.77 -8.17
N LEU A 111 -9.57 7.66 -6.84
CA LEU A 111 -8.44 7.25 -6.00
C LEU A 111 -7.95 5.84 -6.36
N ILE A 112 -8.87 4.88 -6.55
CA ILE A 112 -8.53 3.53 -7.03
C ILE A 112 -7.82 3.60 -8.38
N SER A 113 -8.37 4.35 -9.33
CA SER A 113 -7.81 4.48 -10.69
C SER A 113 -6.42 5.11 -10.68
N LEU A 114 -6.24 6.16 -9.89
CA LEU A 114 -4.95 6.84 -9.71
C LEU A 114 -3.92 5.89 -9.09
N ASP A 115 -4.28 5.17 -8.04
CA ASP A 115 -3.35 4.30 -7.33
C ASP A 115 -2.88 3.14 -8.21
N PHE A 116 -3.79 2.46 -8.92
CA PHE A 116 -3.44 1.41 -9.87
C PHE A 116 -2.56 1.92 -11.01
N SER A 117 -2.96 3.03 -11.66
CA SER A 117 -2.21 3.55 -12.81
C SER A 117 -0.80 4.03 -12.42
N SER A 118 -0.65 4.74 -11.31
CA SER A 118 0.64 5.19 -10.78
C SER A 118 1.57 4.03 -10.46
N HIS A 119 1.09 3.02 -9.72
CA HIS A 119 1.90 1.89 -9.31
C HIS A 119 2.26 0.97 -10.49
N TYR A 120 1.32 0.74 -11.42
CA TYR A 120 1.55 -0.13 -12.57
C TYR A 120 2.64 0.42 -13.50
N ILE A 121 2.55 1.70 -13.88
CA ILE A 121 3.57 2.33 -14.74
C ILE A 121 4.90 2.43 -14.00
N HIS A 122 4.90 2.78 -12.72
CA HIS A 122 6.13 2.86 -11.93
C HIS A 122 6.84 1.50 -11.80
N MET A 123 6.09 0.43 -11.56
CA MET A 123 6.62 -0.93 -11.53
C MET A 123 7.23 -1.29 -12.89
N TYR A 124 6.50 -1.06 -13.98
CA TYR A 124 6.98 -1.37 -15.33
C TYR A 124 8.27 -0.62 -15.67
N ALA A 125 8.30 0.70 -15.42
CA ALA A 125 9.49 1.53 -15.61
C ALA A 125 10.68 1.03 -14.76
N SER A 126 10.46 0.71 -13.48
CA SER A 126 11.52 0.21 -12.60
C SER A 126 12.09 -1.13 -13.05
N ILE A 127 11.27 -2.02 -13.60
CA ILE A 127 11.71 -3.32 -14.12
C ILE A 127 12.49 -3.13 -15.43
N SER A 128 12.04 -2.22 -16.30
CA SER A 128 12.69 -1.93 -17.58
C SER A 128 14.06 -1.26 -17.39
N SER A 129 14.16 -0.26 -16.52
CA SER A 129 15.40 0.50 -16.30
C SER A 129 16.44 -0.22 -15.44
N GLY A 130 16.16 -1.41 -14.91
CA GLY A 130 17.09 -2.21 -14.09
C GLY A 130 17.57 -1.56 -12.78
N SER A 131 17.04 -0.39 -12.42
CA SER A 131 17.50 0.39 -11.28
C SER A 131 16.94 -0.19 -9.97
N SER A 132 17.85 -0.55 -9.07
CA SER A 132 17.50 -0.99 -7.71
C SER A 132 17.20 0.23 -6.84
N SER A 133 15.93 0.50 -6.59
CA SER A 133 15.53 1.62 -5.73
C SER A 133 15.66 1.25 -4.24
N HIS A 134 16.47 2.02 -3.50
CA HIS A 134 16.48 1.99 -2.03
C HIS A 134 15.14 2.54 -1.48
N LYS A 135 14.32 1.69 -0.85
CA LYS A 135 13.10 2.12 -0.13
C LYS A 135 13.48 3.07 1.02
N LYS A 136 13.03 4.33 0.97
CA LYS A 136 13.21 5.33 2.04
C LYS A 136 12.10 5.18 3.08
N ASN A 137 12.45 5.17 4.37
CA ASN A 137 11.51 5.02 5.50
C ASN A 137 10.37 6.04 5.50
N THR A 138 10.58 7.22 4.93
CA THR A 138 9.55 8.27 4.79
C THR A 138 8.34 7.81 3.96
N LEU A 139 8.55 7.02 2.91
CA LEU A 139 7.46 6.59 2.04
C LEU A 139 6.56 5.55 2.73
N PHE A 140 7.14 4.72 3.60
CA PHE A 140 6.40 3.73 4.39
C PHE A 140 5.42 4.41 5.34
N ILE A 141 5.84 5.46 6.05
CA ILE A 141 4.97 6.22 6.96
C ILE A 141 3.80 6.86 6.21
N PHE A 142 4.04 7.43 5.03
CA PHE A 142 2.98 8.01 4.20
C PHE A 142 1.97 6.95 3.73
N CYS A 143 2.42 5.76 3.32
CA CYS A 143 1.53 4.64 3.00
C CYS A 143 0.73 4.19 4.22
N ALA A 144 1.38 3.97 5.35
CA ALA A 144 0.72 3.50 6.58
C ALA A 144 -0.33 4.51 7.08
N ALA A 145 -0.01 5.81 7.07
CA ALA A 145 -0.95 6.85 7.44
C ALA A 145 -2.13 6.99 6.45
N ASN A 146 -1.89 6.80 5.16
CA ASN A 146 -2.93 6.75 4.14
C ASN A 146 -3.88 5.56 4.35
N GLU A 147 -3.34 4.37 4.64
CA GLU A 147 -4.17 3.21 5.00
C GLU A 147 -4.96 3.45 6.28
N LEU A 148 -4.33 4.04 7.30
CA LEU A 148 -4.99 4.37 8.56
C LEU A 148 -6.16 5.34 8.35
N PHE A 149 -6.05 6.29 7.41
CA PHE A 149 -7.16 7.16 7.04
C PHE A 149 -8.37 6.38 6.52
N PHE A 150 -8.17 5.47 5.57
CA PHE A 150 -9.27 4.67 5.00
C PHE A 150 -9.87 3.70 6.01
N VAL A 151 -9.04 3.09 6.86
CA VAL A 151 -9.52 2.26 7.97
C VAL A 151 -10.33 3.09 8.96
N ALA A 152 -9.92 4.34 9.26
CA ALA A 152 -10.68 5.23 10.12
C ALA A 152 -12.05 5.59 9.53
N LEU A 153 -12.14 5.83 8.21
CA LEU A 153 -13.42 6.02 7.53
C LEU A 153 -14.30 4.76 7.57
N TYR A 154 -13.70 3.58 7.42
CA TYR A 154 -14.42 2.32 7.52
C TYR A 154 -15.00 2.11 8.92
N VAL A 155 -14.21 2.36 9.96
CA VAL A 155 -14.69 2.27 11.33
C VAL A 155 -15.77 3.32 11.58
N LEU A 156 -15.61 4.54 11.08
CA LEU A 156 -16.63 5.60 11.21
C LEU A 156 -17.96 5.20 10.55
N ALA A 157 -17.93 4.52 9.41
CA ALA A 157 -19.13 4.03 8.74
C ALA A 157 -19.88 2.94 9.53
N ASN A 158 -19.21 2.26 10.46
CA ASN A 158 -19.74 1.10 11.18
C ASN A 158 -19.85 1.30 12.71
N TYR A 159 -19.26 2.36 13.26
CA TYR A 159 -19.21 2.64 14.70
C TYR A 159 -19.45 4.13 15.00
N ASP A 160 -20.64 4.43 15.51
CA ASP A 160 -21.04 5.80 15.92
C ASP A 160 -20.91 6.06 17.43
N LYS A 161 -20.12 5.25 18.17
CA LYS A 161 -20.02 5.45 19.63
C LYS A 161 -19.15 6.68 19.95
N PRO A 162 -19.69 7.71 20.62
CA PRO A 162 -18.92 8.90 21.02
C PRO A 162 -17.82 8.56 22.02
N LEU A 163 -16.81 9.43 22.16
CA LEU A 163 -15.63 9.23 23.02
C LEU A 163 -15.96 9.08 24.52
N LEU A 164 -17.07 9.67 24.99
CA LEU A 164 -17.35 9.89 26.41
C LEU A 164 -17.54 8.63 27.28
N PRO A 165 -18.18 7.52 26.83
CA PRO A 165 -18.29 6.31 27.65
C PRO A 165 -16.93 5.69 27.99
N SER A 166 -15.91 5.92 27.15
CA SER A 166 -14.54 5.41 27.32
C SER A 166 -13.67 6.33 28.19
N LEU A 167 -14.09 7.56 28.45
CA LEU A 167 -13.38 8.53 29.30
C LEU A 167 -13.45 8.19 30.80
N THR A 168 -14.36 7.30 31.19
CA THR A 168 -14.41 6.73 32.56
C THR A 168 -13.21 5.84 32.89
N VAL A 169 -12.41 5.45 31.88
CA VAL A 169 -11.21 4.60 32.02
C VAL A 169 -9.91 5.42 32.03
N LEU A 170 -9.98 6.74 31.77
CA LEU A 170 -8.79 7.60 31.80
C LEU A 170 -8.30 7.85 33.25
N PRO A 171 -6.98 7.96 33.47
CA PRO A 171 -6.43 8.33 34.77
C PRO A 171 -7.03 9.66 35.26
N SER A 172 -7.35 9.74 36.56
CA SER A 172 -7.96 10.90 37.21
C SER A 172 -7.38 12.28 36.83
N PRO A 173 -6.06 12.50 36.65
CA PRO A 173 -5.54 13.83 36.29
C PRO A 173 -5.94 14.29 34.87
N LEU A 174 -6.07 13.37 33.92
CA LEU A 174 -6.47 13.71 32.54
C LEU A 174 -7.97 14.04 32.46
N LEU A 175 -8.78 13.35 33.28
CA LEU A 175 -10.20 13.64 33.38
C LEU A 175 -10.46 15.06 33.93
N HIS A 176 -9.73 15.46 34.98
CA HIS A 176 -9.82 16.82 35.53
C HIS A 176 -9.36 17.89 34.54
N LEU A 177 -8.33 17.63 33.73
CA LEU A 177 -7.87 18.54 32.70
C LEU A 177 -8.93 18.74 31.60
N ILE A 178 -9.58 17.67 31.17
CA ILE A 178 -10.64 17.74 30.14
C ILE A 178 -11.90 18.45 30.68
N LEU A 179 -12.26 18.22 31.94
CA LEU A 179 -13.36 18.91 32.62
C LEU A 179 -13.06 20.40 32.91
N SER A 180 -11.79 20.80 32.91
CA SER A 180 -11.39 22.21 33.09
C SER A 180 -11.50 23.05 31.81
N LEU A 181 -11.80 22.42 30.67
CA LEU A 181 -12.01 23.12 29.40
C LEU A 181 -13.35 23.89 29.38
N PRO A 182 -13.48 24.93 28.54
CA PRO A 182 -14.74 25.65 28.36
C PRO A 182 -15.87 24.69 27.94
N VAL A 183 -17.07 24.87 28.51
CA VAL A 183 -18.28 24.10 28.17
C VAL A 183 -18.53 23.92 26.66
N PRO A 184 -18.31 24.92 25.77
CA PRO A 184 -18.43 24.69 24.32
C PRO A 184 -17.38 23.70 23.77
N ALA A 185 -16.16 23.69 24.30
CA ALA A 185 -15.14 22.72 23.90
C ALA A 185 -15.50 21.31 24.38
N ILE A 186 -16.04 21.17 25.60
CA ILE A 186 -16.52 19.89 26.13
C ILE A 186 -17.65 19.32 25.26
N ARG A 187 -18.62 20.16 24.84
CA ARG A 187 -19.69 19.72 23.93
C ARG A 187 -19.20 19.28 22.55
N VAL A 188 -18.16 19.93 22.03
CA VAL A 188 -17.53 19.48 20.77
C VAL A 188 -16.83 18.14 20.96
N ILE A 189 -16.12 17.94 22.08
CA ILE A 189 -15.44 16.68 22.42
C ILE A 189 -16.45 15.54 22.65
N GLU A 190 -17.61 15.85 23.22
CA GLU A 190 -18.69 14.89 23.49
C GLU A 190 -19.27 14.28 22.20
N HIS A 191 -19.36 15.07 21.12
CA HIS A 191 -19.84 14.60 19.83
C HIS A 191 -18.73 14.05 18.91
N LEU A 192 -17.46 14.21 19.30
CA LEU A 192 -16.33 13.74 18.50
C LEU A 192 -16.11 12.24 18.76
N SER A 193 -15.99 11.45 17.70
CA SER A 193 -15.61 10.03 17.80
C SER A 193 -14.11 9.86 17.55
N TRP A 194 -13.48 8.86 18.17
CA TRP A 194 -12.05 8.60 17.94
C TRP A 194 -11.70 8.38 16.45
N PRO A 195 -12.53 7.72 15.61
CA PRO A 195 -12.24 7.57 14.19
C PRO A 195 -12.23 8.91 13.45
N GLN A 196 -13.05 9.88 13.86
CA GLN A 196 -13.03 11.23 13.29
C GLN A 196 -11.72 11.95 13.59
N VAL A 197 -11.19 11.83 14.81
CA VAL A 197 -9.89 12.39 15.18
C VAL A 197 -8.78 11.78 14.34
N VAL A 198 -8.75 10.45 14.24
CA VAL A 198 -7.74 9.74 13.44
C VAL A 198 -7.84 10.13 11.97
N ALA A 199 -9.05 10.16 11.40
CA ALA A 199 -9.27 10.58 10.02
C ALA A 199 -8.83 12.04 9.80
N ALA A 200 -9.14 12.96 10.72
CA ALA A 200 -8.74 14.36 10.60
C ALA A 200 -7.23 14.54 10.62
N VAL A 201 -6.51 13.83 11.50
CA VAL A 201 -5.04 13.88 11.61
C VAL A 201 -4.36 13.25 10.39
N THR A 202 -4.92 12.17 9.86
CA THR A 202 -4.34 11.43 8.72
C THR A 202 -4.76 11.99 7.36
N CYS A 203 -5.83 12.79 7.28
CA CYS A 203 -6.34 13.38 6.04
C CYS A 203 -5.28 14.19 5.26
N PRO A 204 -4.51 15.11 5.88
CA PRO A 204 -3.46 15.84 5.16
C PRO A 204 -2.40 14.91 4.55
N ILE A 205 -2.09 13.80 5.24
CA ILE A 205 -1.11 12.81 4.77
C ILE A 205 -1.70 12.00 3.61
N MET A 206 -2.97 11.62 3.68
CA MET A 206 -3.69 10.98 2.57
C MET A 206 -3.64 11.87 1.32
N VAL A 207 -3.99 13.16 1.44
CA VAL A 207 -3.92 14.12 0.32
C VAL A 207 -2.49 14.21 -0.23
N GLY A 208 -1.50 14.32 0.65
CA GLY A 208 -0.09 14.31 0.26
C GLY A 208 0.31 13.04 -0.49
N LYS A 209 -0.18 11.87 -0.07
CA LYS A 209 0.06 10.59 -0.76
C LYS A 209 -0.55 10.57 -2.16
N GLN A 210 -1.74 11.14 -2.35
CA GLN A 210 -2.35 11.23 -3.68
C GLN A 210 -1.56 12.14 -4.63
N ILE A 211 -1.02 13.26 -4.12
CA ILE A 211 -0.10 14.10 -4.89
C ILE A 211 1.16 13.32 -5.27
N ILE A 212 1.73 12.54 -4.34
CA ILE A 212 2.88 11.66 -4.61
C ILE A 212 2.53 10.64 -5.71
N ASN A 213 1.34 10.04 -5.68
CA ASN A 213 0.89 9.10 -6.72
C ASN A 213 0.86 9.77 -8.11
N VAL A 214 0.32 10.98 -8.22
CA VAL A 214 0.32 11.75 -9.49
C VAL A 214 1.74 12.03 -9.96
N VAL A 215 2.61 12.50 -9.06
CA VAL A 215 4.02 12.81 -9.40
C VAL A 215 4.77 11.54 -9.81
N GLN A 216 4.54 10.42 -9.13
CA GLN A 216 5.14 9.12 -9.47
C GLN A 216 4.69 8.66 -10.85
N PHE A 217 3.40 8.80 -11.17
CA PHE A 217 2.87 8.50 -12.50
C PHE A 217 3.55 9.33 -13.58
N CYS A 218 3.57 10.67 -13.45
CA CYS A 218 4.18 11.55 -14.44
C CYS A 218 5.68 11.27 -14.64
N LYS A 219 6.42 11.04 -13.54
CA LYS A 219 7.85 10.71 -13.62
C LYS A 219 8.10 9.37 -14.28
N ALA A 220 7.31 8.35 -13.95
CA ALA A 220 7.44 7.03 -14.54
C ALA A 220 7.06 7.02 -16.03
N ALA A 221 6.01 7.75 -16.41
CA ALA A 221 5.62 7.93 -17.80
C ALA A 221 6.73 8.60 -18.61
N LYS A 222 7.33 9.68 -18.09
CA LYS A 222 8.46 10.37 -18.74
C LYS A 222 9.67 9.44 -18.91
N MET A 223 10.05 8.72 -17.86
CA MET A 223 11.15 7.75 -17.91
C MET A 223 10.92 6.66 -18.97
N LEU A 224 9.68 6.18 -19.10
CA LEU A 224 9.35 5.18 -20.10
C LEU A 224 9.44 5.75 -21.53
N THR A 225 8.96 6.97 -21.75
CA THR A 225 9.09 7.62 -23.06
C THR A 225 10.53 7.91 -23.46
N GLU A 226 11.40 8.21 -22.50
CA GLU A 226 12.84 8.38 -22.73
C GLU A 226 13.48 7.04 -23.15
N SER A 227 13.17 5.95 -22.44
CA SER A 227 13.61 4.60 -22.81
C SER A 227 13.15 4.21 -24.22
N ASP A 228 11.89 4.48 -24.57
CA ASP A 228 11.34 4.19 -25.90
C ASP A 228 12.05 4.99 -27.01
N GLN A 229 12.46 6.23 -26.73
CA GLN A 229 13.22 7.06 -27.68
C GLN A 229 14.63 6.50 -27.90
N GLU A 230 15.31 6.07 -26.83
CA GLU A 230 16.63 5.44 -26.90
C GLU A 230 16.59 4.13 -27.70
N ASP A 231 15.60 3.27 -27.44
CA ASP A 231 15.42 2.01 -28.16
C ASP A 231 15.17 2.23 -29.66
N ARG A 232 14.36 3.23 -30.02
CA ARG A 232 14.11 3.62 -31.41
C ARG A 232 15.38 4.13 -32.09
N TYR A 233 16.14 4.98 -31.41
CA TYR A 233 17.41 5.49 -31.92
C TYR A 233 18.40 4.35 -32.17
N ALA A 234 18.56 3.44 -31.21
CA ALA A 234 19.41 2.26 -31.34
C ALA A 234 18.99 1.37 -32.53
N ALA A 235 17.69 1.13 -32.69
CA ALA A 235 17.17 0.33 -33.79
C ALA A 235 17.40 0.98 -35.18
N GLN A 236 17.33 2.31 -35.27
CA GLN A 236 17.64 3.04 -36.51
C GLN A 236 19.13 2.94 -36.86
N HIS A 237 20.01 3.12 -35.87
CA HIS A 237 21.46 3.02 -36.09
C HIS A 237 21.95 1.60 -36.37
N ALA A 238 21.27 0.57 -35.85
CA ALA A 238 21.56 -0.82 -36.19
C ALA A 238 21.19 -1.17 -37.64
N LYS A 239 20.16 -0.55 -38.22
CA LYS A 239 19.75 -0.75 -39.63
C LYS A 239 20.65 -0.01 -40.62
N ALA A 240 21.38 1.00 -40.17
CA ALA A 240 22.27 1.81 -41.01
C ALA A 240 23.71 1.25 -41.11
N ARG A 241 24.02 0.16 -40.41
CA ARG A 241 25.30 -0.56 -40.44
C ARG A 241 25.15 -1.87 -41.20
#